data_AF-A0A3B1JUN1-F1
#
_entry.id   AF-A0A3B1JUN1-F1
#
_cell.length_a   1.000
_cell.length_b   1.000
_cell.length_c   1.000
_cell.angle_alpha   90.00
_cell.angle_beta   90.00
_cell.angle_gamma   90.00
#
_symmetry.space_group_name_H-M   'P 1'
#
loop_
_entity.id
_entity.type
_entity.pdbx_description
1 polymer ?
#
loop_
_entity_poly.entity_id
_entity_poly.type
_entity_poly.pdbx_seq_one_letter_code
_entity_poly.pdbx_strand_id
1 'polypeptide(L)'
;MGTISQVRLLLWKNWTVRKRQKMRFFMEIMWPVMLFIGLVWLRKANPLYRQHECHFPNKAMPSAGVLPWIQGIFCNANNPCFQHPTRGESPGLVSNYNNSILIRFWSDAQELLLNDPEFLHLGRVWRELSSMTKFIRAIRTHPEWIAGLGVTVEDILKDDEMLTSYLLRDVPLSESVVHQLVKAKIRPEQFVYGTPDLRLRDISCSQSLLERFLIFPSRHGVYAVHSALCPLKPSQLESIEEKFYADVDMFKLLPMV
;
A
#
# COMPACT_ATOMS: atom_id res chain seq x y z
N MET A 1 -86.22 69.11 14.85
CA MET A 1 -85.51 68.46 13.72
C MET A 1 -84.87 67.19 14.23
N GLY A 2 -85.17 66.03 13.64
CA GLY A 2 -84.64 64.76 14.12
C GLY A 2 -83.14 64.63 13.85
N THR A 3 -82.39 64.07 14.80
CA THR A 3 -80.94 63.80 14.64
C THR A 3 -80.65 62.99 13.37
N ILE A 4 -81.53 62.05 13.02
CA ILE A 4 -81.45 61.22 11.81
C ILE A 4 -81.51 62.06 10.53
N SER A 5 -82.34 63.11 10.48
CA SER A 5 -82.43 63.96 9.28
C SER A 5 -81.16 64.79 9.07
N GLN A 6 -80.52 65.22 10.17
CA GLN A 6 -79.24 65.94 10.12
C GLN A 6 -78.10 65.02 9.67
N VAL A 7 -78.03 63.78 10.18
CA VAL A 7 -77.03 62.79 9.75
C VAL A 7 -77.17 62.46 8.25
N ARG A 8 -78.40 62.28 7.76
CA ARG A 8 -78.66 62.03 6.33
C ARG A 8 -78.19 63.19 5.45
N LEU A 9 -78.42 64.43 5.87
CA LEU A 9 -77.96 65.62 5.16
C LEU A 9 -76.42 65.70 5.12
N LEU A 10 -75.75 65.39 6.22
CA LEU A 10 -74.29 65.36 6.30
C LEU A 10 -73.67 64.28 5.41
N LEU A 11 -74.23 63.06 5.41
CA LEU A 11 -73.81 61.99 4.50
C LEU A 11 -74.04 62.39 3.03
N TRP A 12 -75.19 63.00 2.72
CA TRP A 12 -75.47 63.49 1.37
C TRP A 12 -74.49 64.57 0.92
N LYS A 13 -74.14 65.51 1.80
CA LYS A 13 -73.12 66.54 1.54
C LYS A 13 -71.77 65.89 1.25
N ASN A 14 -71.30 64.99 2.10
CA ASN A 14 -70.02 64.30 1.93
C ASN A 14 -69.98 63.45 0.66
N TRP A 15 -71.07 62.74 0.35
CA TRP A 15 -71.23 61.98 -0.88
C TRP A 15 -71.18 62.89 -2.12
N THR A 16 -71.92 63.99 -2.11
CA THR A 16 -71.98 64.94 -3.24
C THR A 16 -70.61 65.58 -3.48
N VAL A 17 -69.86 65.91 -2.42
CA VAL A 17 -68.49 66.43 -2.52
C VAL A 17 -67.57 65.39 -3.17
N ARG A 18 -67.59 64.13 -2.70
CA ARG A 18 -66.79 63.04 -3.30
C ARG A 18 -67.19 62.76 -4.76
N LYS A 19 -68.49 62.81 -5.09
CA LYS A 19 -69.00 62.61 -6.46
C LYS A 19 -68.54 63.70 -7.44
N ARG A 20 -68.40 64.94 -6.96
CA ARG A 20 -67.90 66.07 -7.78
C ARG A 20 -66.37 66.00 -7.96
N GLN A 21 -65.62 65.46 -7.00
CA GLN A 21 -64.16 65.31 -7.04
C GLN A 21 -63.72 63.94 -7.59
N LYS A 22 -64.11 63.62 -8.83
CA LYS A 22 -63.88 62.30 -9.45
C LYS A 22 -62.41 61.84 -9.45
N MET A 23 -61.47 62.74 -9.72
CA MET A 23 -60.04 62.41 -9.79
C MET A 23 -59.45 62.04 -8.42
N ARG A 24 -59.82 62.78 -7.36
CA ARG A 24 -59.36 62.51 -5.99
C ARG A 24 -59.88 61.17 -5.49
N PHE A 25 -61.16 60.88 -5.73
CA PHE A 25 -61.77 59.61 -5.38
C PHE A 25 -61.11 58.42 -6.11
N PHE A 26 -60.78 58.59 -7.40
CA PHE A 26 -60.08 57.56 -8.17
C PHE A 26 -58.67 57.28 -7.62
N MET A 27 -57.88 58.32 -7.31
CA MET A 27 -56.55 58.15 -6.70
C MET A 27 -56.62 57.51 -5.30
N GLU A 28 -57.63 57.87 -4.48
CA GLU A 28 -57.87 57.29 -3.15
C GLU A 28 -58.14 55.77 -3.23
N ILE A 29 -58.77 55.29 -4.31
CA ILE A 29 -58.99 53.85 -4.57
C ILE A 29 -57.77 53.20 -5.24
N MET A 30 -57.13 53.86 -6.21
CA MET A 30 -55.99 53.28 -6.94
C MET A 30 -54.75 53.12 -6.08
N TRP A 31 -54.50 54.03 -5.15
CA TRP A 31 -53.35 53.97 -4.25
C TRP A 31 -53.24 52.63 -3.48
N PRO A 32 -54.26 52.18 -2.70
CA PRO A 32 -54.19 50.89 -2.02
C PRO A 32 -54.12 49.72 -2.99
N VAL A 33 -54.78 49.79 -4.15
CA VAL A 33 -54.73 48.73 -5.17
C VAL A 33 -53.31 48.53 -5.70
N MET A 34 -52.59 49.60 -6.02
CA MET A 34 -51.21 49.52 -6.49
C MET A 34 -50.27 48.98 -5.40
N LEU A 35 -50.47 49.36 -4.14
CA LEU A 35 -49.73 48.79 -3.01
C LEU A 35 -49.95 47.28 -2.88
N PHE A 36 -51.19 46.80 -2.96
CA PHE A 36 -51.49 45.37 -2.89
C PHE A 36 -50.93 44.60 -4.09
N ILE A 37 -51.01 45.16 -5.30
CA ILE A 37 -50.39 44.56 -6.49
C ILE A 37 -48.88 44.42 -6.30
N GLY A 38 -48.22 45.45 -5.77
CA GLY A 38 -46.79 45.41 -5.44
C GLY A 38 -46.45 44.31 -4.43
N LEU A 39 -47.24 44.16 -3.37
CA LEU A 39 -47.05 43.10 -2.36
C LEU A 39 -47.27 41.69 -2.93
N VAL A 40 -48.30 41.52 -3.77
CA VAL A 40 -48.55 40.24 -4.46
C VAL A 40 -47.39 39.90 -5.41
N TRP A 41 -46.88 40.88 -6.14
CA TRP A 41 -45.73 40.70 -7.01
C TRP A 41 -44.47 40.33 -6.20
N LEU A 42 -44.20 41.02 -5.08
CA LEU A 42 -43.09 40.70 -4.20
C LEU A 42 -43.19 39.27 -3.63
N ARG A 43 -44.40 38.84 -3.25
CA ARG A 43 -44.67 37.48 -2.79
C ARG A 43 -44.47 36.44 -3.90
N LYS A 44 -44.82 36.79 -5.15
CA LYS A 44 -44.62 35.90 -6.31
C LYS A 44 -43.14 35.80 -6.69
N ALA A 45 -42.38 36.89 -6.55
CA ALA A 45 -40.94 36.91 -6.78
C ALA A 45 -40.14 36.14 -5.72
N ASN A 46 -40.66 36.06 -4.49
CA ASN A 46 -40.06 35.32 -3.38
C ASN A 46 -40.93 34.11 -2.99
N PRO A 47 -40.93 33.02 -3.79
CA PRO A 47 -41.65 31.82 -3.41
C PRO A 47 -41.09 31.26 -2.11
N LEU A 48 -41.98 30.73 -1.26
CA LEU A 48 -41.57 30.00 -0.06
C LEU A 48 -40.87 28.70 -0.50
N TYR A 49 -39.59 28.56 -0.18
CA TYR A 49 -38.87 27.31 -0.35
C TYR A 49 -39.43 26.27 0.62
N ARG A 50 -40.19 25.31 0.09
CA ARG A 50 -40.64 24.16 0.88
C ARG A 50 -39.48 23.18 1.00
N GLN A 51 -38.91 23.09 2.19
CA GLN A 51 -37.98 22.03 2.51
C GLN A 51 -38.76 20.86 3.11
N HIS A 52 -38.51 19.67 2.58
CA HIS A 52 -38.89 18.42 3.22
C HIS A 52 -38.25 18.27 4.61
N GLU A 53 -38.83 17.40 5.44
CA GLU A 53 -38.18 16.93 6.67
C GLU A 53 -36.82 16.33 6.30
N CYS A 54 -35.77 16.92 6.86
CA CYS A 54 -34.40 16.69 6.43
C CYS A 54 -33.67 15.83 7.45
N HIS A 55 -33.26 14.64 7.01
CA HIS A 55 -32.49 13.70 7.80
C HIS A 55 -31.04 13.70 7.35
N PHE A 56 -30.13 13.72 8.33
CA PHE A 56 -28.71 13.79 8.09
C PHE A 56 -28.02 12.50 8.55
N PRO A 57 -27.13 11.95 7.73
CA PRO A 57 -26.33 10.82 8.16
C PRO A 57 -25.36 11.24 9.26
N ASN A 58 -25.20 10.38 10.27
CA ASN A 58 -24.28 10.62 11.37
C ASN A 58 -22.82 10.62 10.90
N LYS A 59 -22.00 11.51 11.48
CA LYS A 59 -20.55 11.56 11.26
C LYS A 59 -19.82 11.03 12.48
N ALA A 60 -19.05 9.97 12.29
CA ALA A 60 -18.21 9.42 13.34
C ALA A 60 -17.07 10.38 13.66
N MET A 61 -16.76 10.53 14.95
CA MET A 61 -15.52 11.17 15.40
C MET A 61 -14.35 10.18 15.32
N PRO A 62 -13.08 10.64 15.28
CA PRO A 62 -11.92 9.76 15.28
C PRO A 62 -11.90 8.75 16.44
N SER A 63 -12.51 9.11 17.58
CA SER A 63 -12.66 8.24 18.76
C SER A 63 -13.54 7.01 18.54
N ALA A 64 -14.46 7.04 17.59
CA ALA A 64 -15.30 5.89 17.23
C ALA A 64 -14.62 4.93 16.24
N GLY A 65 -13.41 5.27 15.78
CA GLY A 65 -12.63 4.50 14.81
C GLY A 65 -12.22 5.35 13.60
N VAL A 66 -10.97 5.18 13.16
CA VAL A 66 -10.40 5.93 12.02
C VAL A 66 -11.14 5.62 10.71
N LEU A 67 -11.52 4.36 10.49
CA LEU A 67 -12.22 3.95 9.26
C LEU A 67 -13.63 4.58 9.15
N PRO A 68 -14.53 4.45 10.14
CA PRO A 68 -15.81 5.17 10.13
C PRO A 68 -15.68 6.69 10.01
N TRP A 69 -14.64 7.28 10.62
CA TRP A 69 -14.37 8.72 10.54
C TRP A 69 -14.01 9.16 9.12
N ILE A 70 -13.08 8.45 8.46
CA ILE A 70 -12.69 8.72 7.07
C ILE A 70 -13.90 8.55 6.14
N GLN A 71 -14.69 7.48 6.32
CA GLN A 71 -15.91 7.27 5.54
C GLN A 71 -16.90 8.43 5.70
N GLY A 72 -17.04 8.96 6.92
CA GLY A 72 -17.86 10.16 7.19
C GLY A 72 -17.40 11.40 6.43
N ILE A 73 -16.09 11.59 6.28
CA ILE A 73 -15.51 12.72 5.54
C ILE A 73 -15.76 12.57 4.04
N PHE A 74 -15.43 11.41 3.46
CA PHE A 74 -15.48 11.23 2.01
C PHE A 74 -16.90 10.99 1.48
N CYS A 75 -17.72 10.19 2.17
CA CYS A 75 -19.06 9.85 1.69
C CYS A 75 -20.09 10.97 1.93
N ASN A 76 -19.92 11.78 2.97
CA ASN A 76 -20.89 12.81 3.37
C ASN A 76 -20.27 14.22 3.48
N ALA A 77 -19.33 14.56 2.60
CA ALA A 77 -18.69 15.88 2.56
C ALA A 77 -19.70 17.02 2.36
N ASN A 78 -20.67 16.82 1.46
CA ASN A 78 -21.62 17.85 1.05
C ASN A 78 -22.94 17.87 1.85
N ASN A 79 -22.99 17.13 2.97
CA ASN A 79 -24.18 17.01 3.84
C ASN A 79 -25.50 16.84 3.08
N PRO A 80 -25.67 15.76 2.29
CA PRO A 80 -26.92 15.52 1.57
C PRO A 80 -28.09 15.41 2.55
N CYS A 81 -29.18 16.07 2.21
CA CYS A 81 -30.44 16.06 2.96
C CYS A 81 -31.32 14.92 2.43
N PHE A 82 -31.73 13.99 3.30
CA PHE A 82 -32.62 12.89 2.93
C PHE A 82 -34.04 13.13 3.44
N GLN A 83 -35.04 12.74 2.66
CA GLN A 83 -36.45 12.83 3.04
C GLN A 83 -36.87 11.83 4.13
N HIS A 84 -36.08 10.78 4.32
CA HIS A 84 -36.40 9.67 5.20
C HIS A 84 -35.25 9.45 6.18
N PRO A 85 -35.55 8.97 7.40
CA PRO A 85 -34.53 8.75 8.43
C PRO A 85 -33.45 7.80 7.94
N THR A 86 -32.19 8.18 8.18
CA THR A 86 -31.05 7.33 7.84
C THR A 86 -30.93 6.19 8.86
N ARG A 87 -30.29 5.08 8.49
CA ARG A 87 -30.16 3.91 9.38
C ARG A 87 -29.47 4.23 10.71
N GLY A 88 -28.58 5.20 10.72
CA GLY A 88 -27.88 5.69 11.91
C GLY A 88 -28.73 6.55 12.85
N GLU A 89 -29.94 6.95 12.45
CA GLU A 89 -30.89 7.63 13.35
C GLU A 89 -31.79 6.62 14.10
N SER A 90 -31.81 5.36 13.66
CA SER A 90 -32.57 4.30 14.32
C SER A 90 -31.91 3.87 15.64
N PRO A 91 -32.69 3.61 16.71
CA PRO A 91 -32.14 3.17 17.98
C PRO A 91 -31.39 1.84 17.83
N GLY A 92 -30.19 1.76 18.39
CA GLY A 92 -29.35 0.55 18.38
C GLY A 92 -28.46 0.38 17.14
N LEU A 93 -28.62 1.19 16.08
CA LEU A 93 -27.72 1.19 14.92
C LEU A 93 -26.95 2.50 14.82
N VAL A 94 -25.62 2.40 14.87
CA VAL A 94 -24.73 3.58 14.79
C VAL A 94 -24.09 3.72 13.39
N SER A 95 -24.01 2.65 12.59
CA SER A 95 -23.33 2.71 11.29
C SER A 95 -24.29 2.82 10.12
N ASN A 96 -24.17 3.92 9.35
CA ASN A 96 -24.83 4.08 8.06
C ASN A 96 -24.12 3.33 6.91
N TYR A 97 -22.89 2.84 7.12
CA TYR A 97 -22.00 2.38 6.05
C TYR A 97 -21.76 0.86 5.99
N ASN A 98 -22.53 0.06 6.73
CA ASN A 98 -22.28 -1.38 6.92
C ASN A 98 -22.17 -2.20 5.60
N ASN A 99 -22.73 -1.70 4.49
CA ASN A 99 -22.65 -2.34 3.16
C ASN A 99 -21.72 -1.63 2.17
N SER A 100 -20.88 -0.70 2.63
CA SER A 100 -19.92 -0.03 1.74
C SER A 100 -18.79 -0.98 1.32
N ILE A 101 -18.32 -0.84 0.07
CA ILE A 101 -17.21 -1.64 -0.47
C ILE A 101 -15.98 -1.53 0.43
N LEU A 102 -15.72 -0.35 1.00
CA LEU A 102 -14.59 -0.11 1.91
C LEU A 102 -14.67 -0.95 3.19
N ILE A 103 -15.85 -1.07 3.80
CA ILE A 103 -16.02 -1.91 5.00
C ILE A 103 -15.85 -3.39 4.67
N ARG A 104 -16.37 -3.85 3.52
CA ARG A 104 -16.19 -5.24 3.05
C ARG A 104 -14.73 -5.54 2.73
N PHE A 105 -14.08 -4.66 1.98
CA PHE A 105 -12.66 -4.79 1.68
C PHE A 105 -11.82 -4.80 2.97
N TRP A 106 -12.15 -3.95 3.94
CA TRP A 106 -11.43 -3.93 5.21
C TRP A 106 -11.65 -5.21 6.03
N SER A 107 -12.88 -5.74 6.09
CA SER A 107 -13.15 -7.01 6.78
C SER A 107 -12.43 -8.18 6.09
N ASP A 108 -12.49 -8.24 4.75
CA ASP A 108 -11.86 -9.30 3.97
C ASP A 108 -10.34 -9.22 4.09
N ALA A 109 -9.77 -8.01 4.02
CA ALA A 109 -8.34 -7.80 4.22
C ALA A 109 -7.92 -8.17 5.65
N GLN A 110 -8.70 -7.80 6.67
CA GLN A 110 -8.39 -8.16 8.05
C GLN A 110 -8.43 -9.68 8.24
N GLU A 111 -9.37 -10.39 7.64
CA GLU A 111 -9.46 -11.84 7.74
C GLU A 111 -8.32 -12.54 6.99
N LEU A 112 -8.00 -12.12 5.76
CA LEU A 112 -6.92 -12.69 4.96
C LEU A 112 -5.51 -12.33 5.45
N LEU A 113 -5.28 -11.12 5.98
CA LEU A 113 -3.94 -10.70 6.43
C LEU A 113 -3.64 -11.07 7.87
N LEU A 114 -4.63 -11.06 8.77
CA LEU A 114 -4.38 -11.16 10.21
C LEU A 114 -4.83 -12.48 10.83
N ASN A 115 -5.76 -13.22 10.22
CA ASN A 115 -6.22 -14.50 10.75
C ASN A 115 -5.61 -15.72 10.06
N ASP A 116 -4.93 -15.57 8.92
CA ASP A 116 -4.27 -16.69 8.25
C ASP A 116 -2.93 -17.04 8.93
N PRO A 117 -2.74 -18.29 9.41
CA PRO A 117 -1.50 -18.74 10.06
C PRO A 117 -0.30 -18.75 9.11
N GLU A 118 -0.49 -18.68 7.79
CA GLU A 118 0.58 -18.48 6.81
C GLU A 118 1.22 -17.09 6.89
N PHE A 119 0.50 -16.05 7.33
CA PHE A 119 1.10 -14.72 7.45
C PHE A 119 2.15 -14.65 8.57
N LEU A 120 2.05 -15.55 9.57
CA LEU A 120 3.09 -15.77 10.57
C LEU A 120 4.38 -16.34 9.96
N HIS A 121 4.27 -17.13 8.88
CA HIS A 121 5.44 -17.57 8.09
C HIS A 121 6.04 -16.41 7.30
N LEU A 122 5.22 -15.52 6.72
CA LEU A 122 5.72 -14.28 6.10
C LEU A 122 6.46 -13.38 7.12
N GLY A 123 6.00 -13.30 8.37
CA GLY A 123 6.72 -12.62 9.44
C GLY A 123 8.04 -13.28 9.83
N ARG A 124 8.21 -14.59 9.60
CA ARG A 124 9.50 -15.30 9.76
C ARG A 124 10.42 -15.02 8.57
N VAL A 125 9.90 -15.16 7.35
CA VAL A 125 10.63 -14.86 6.10
C VAL A 125 11.07 -13.40 6.07
N TRP A 126 10.24 -12.46 6.51
CA TRP A 126 10.60 -11.04 6.60
C TRP A 126 11.74 -10.78 7.61
N ARG A 127 11.75 -11.51 8.73
CA ARG A 127 12.85 -11.43 9.71
C ARG A 127 14.13 -12.01 9.15
N GLU A 128 14.06 -13.16 8.48
CA GLU A 128 15.20 -13.81 7.82
C GLU A 128 15.77 -12.93 6.69
N LEU A 129 14.90 -12.35 5.84
CA LEU A 129 15.30 -11.43 4.77
C LEU A 129 15.91 -10.13 5.32
N SER A 130 15.37 -9.59 6.41
CA SER A 130 15.92 -8.41 7.08
C SER A 130 17.31 -8.69 7.65
N SER A 131 17.52 -9.89 8.21
CA SER A 131 18.84 -10.34 8.66
C SER A 131 19.83 -10.42 7.50
N MET A 132 19.43 -11.06 6.39
CA MET A 132 20.25 -11.18 5.18
C MET A 132 20.64 -9.80 4.62
N THR A 133 19.69 -8.87 4.57
CA THR A 133 19.92 -7.51 4.08
C THR A 133 20.92 -6.75 4.95
N LYS A 134 20.86 -6.93 6.28
CA LYS A 134 21.83 -6.33 7.21
C LYS A 134 23.22 -6.93 7.02
N PHE A 135 23.31 -8.25 6.86
CA PHE A 135 24.57 -8.95 6.61
C PHE A 135 25.23 -8.46 5.32
N ILE A 136 24.54 -8.51 4.18
CA ILE A 136 25.05 -8.05 2.88
C ILE A 136 25.53 -6.59 2.98
N ARG A 137 24.77 -5.74 3.67
CA ARG A 137 25.17 -4.34 3.89
C ARG A 137 26.44 -4.24 4.74
N ALA A 138 26.55 -5.01 5.81
CA ALA A 138 27.72 -5.02 6.67
C ALA A 138 28.98 -5.48 5.92
N ILE A 139 28.89 -6.55 5.12
CA ILE A 139 29.96 -7.01 4.21
C ILE A 139 30.41 -5.88 3.28
N ARG A 140 29.45 -5.19 2.65
CA ARG A 140 29.76 -4.14 1.68
C ARG A 140 30.43 -2.93 2.32
N THR A 141 30.08 -2.61 3.57
CA THR A 141 30.63 -1.43 4.28
C THR A 141 32.01 -1.68 4.90
N HIS A 142 32.29 -2.88 5.39
CA HIS A 142 33.53 -3.18 6.13
C HIS A 142 34.12 -4.52 5.67
N PRO A 143 34.63 -4.67 4.44
CA PRO A 143 35.10 -5.97 3.93
C PRO A 143 36.22 -6.61 4.77
N GLU A 144 36.97 -5.82 5.54
CA GLU A 144 38.06 -6.31 6.40
C GLU A 144 37.60 -7.23 7.55
N TRP A 145 36.35 -7.11 8.01
CA TRP A 145 35.83 -7.93 9.11
C TRP A 145 35.70 -9.43 8.78
N ILE A 146 35.62 -9.76 7.49
CA ILE A 146 35.45 -11.13 6.99
C ILE A 146 36.74 -11.62 6.33
N ALA A 147 37.72 -10.73 6.12
CA ALA A 147 38.99 -11.02 5.47
C ALA A 147 39.69 -12.26 6.04
N GLY A 148 39.64 -13.36 5.29
CA GLY A 148 40.31 -14.62 5.64
C GLY A 148 39.51 -15.55 6.55
N LEU A 149 38.27 -15.21 6.94
CA LEU A 149 37.40 -16.13 7.69
C LEU A 149 37.07 -17.35 6.81
N GLY A 150 36.75 -17.08 5.54
CA GLY A 150 36.46 -18.04 4.47
C GLY A 150 35.21 -18.89 4.75
N VAL A 151 34.33 -19.01 3.76
CA VAL A 151 33.12 -19.84 3.91
C VAL A 151 33.37 -21.21 3.28
N THR A 152 33.19 -22.30 4.02
CA THR A 152 33.37 -23.63 3.43
C THR A 152 32.31 -23.89 2.36
N VAL A 153 32.69 -24.56 1.27
CA VAL A 153 31.78 -24.82 0.17
C VAL A 153 30.63 -25.73 0.61
N GLU A 154 30.94 -26.78 1.38
CA GLU A 154 29.95 -27.71 1.96
C GLU A 154 28.87 -27.01 2.80
N ASP A 155 29.23 -26.01 3.61
CA ASP A 155 28.25 -25.32 4.46
C ASP A 155 27.27 -24.44 3.66
N ILE A 156 27.56 -24.12 2.40
CA ILE A 156 26.72 -23.30 1.53
C ILE A 156 25.81 -24.16 0.64
N LEU A 157 26.18 -25.41 0.38
CA LEU A 157 25.39 -26.30 -0.48
C LEU A 157 24.09 -26.72 0.21
N LYS A 158 23.03 -26.95 -0.57
CA LYS A 158 21.77 -27.56 -0.12
C LYS A 158 22.02 -28.94 0.51
N ASP A 159 21.12 -29.40 1.37
CA ASP A 159 21.24 -30.73 2.02
C ASP A 159 21.03 -31.90 1.03
N ASP A 160 20.40 -31.61 -0.12
CA ASP A 160 20.16 -32.52 -1.24
C ASP A 160 21.01 -32.13 -2.46
N GLU A 161 22.30 -31.81 -2.26
CA GLU A 161 23.17 -31.36 -3.34
C GLU A 161 23.46 -32.47 -4.37
N MET A 162 23.41 -32.11 -5.65
CA MET A 162 23.75 -33.01 -6.75
C MET A 162 25.16 -32.76 -7.30
N LEU A 163 25.80 -31.65 -6.93
CA LEU A 163 27.13 -31.25 -7.39
C LEU A 163 28.19 -32.33 -7.15
N THR A 164 28.28 -32.87 -5.94
CA THR A 164 29.27 -33.92 -5.59
C THR A 164 29.11 -35.14 -6.49
N SER A 165 27.87 -35.56 -6.73
CA SER A 165 27.56 -36.72 -7.58
C SER A 165 27.89 -36.45 -9.05
N TYR A 166 27.65 -35.23 -9.53
CA TYR A 166 27.94 -34.79 -10.89
C TYR A 166 29.47 -34.74 -11.16
N LEU A 167 30.24 -34.19 -10.21
CA LEU A 167 31.70 -34.10 -10.32
C LEU A 167 32.37 -35.48 -10.39
N LEU A 168 31.81 -36.47 -9.70
CA LEU A 168 32.34 -37.85 -9.67
C LEU A 168 31.91 -38.68 -10.90
N ARG A 169 30.68 -38.49 -11.41
CA ARG A 169 30.13 -39.32 -12.49
C ARG A 169 30.34 -38.75 -13.87
N ASP A 170 30.07 -37.46 -14.05
CA ASP A 170 29.95 -36.82 -15.36
C ASP A 170 31.19 -36.02 -15.77
N VAL A 171 31.98 -35.52 -14.79
CA VAL A 171 33.26 -34.79 -14.98
C VAL A 171 34.51 -35.67 -14.70
N PRO A 172 34.32 -36.98 -14.56
CA PRO A 172 35.14 -37.94 -13.79
C PRO A 172 36.35 -37.37 -13.01
N LEU A 173 36.10 -36.49 -12.03
CA LEU A 173 37.16 -36.07 -11.10
C LEU A 173 37.46 -37.16 -10.08
N SER A 174 38.72 -37.25 -9.62
CA SER A 174 39.05 -38.18 -8.53
C SER A 174 38.39 -37.76 -7.22
N GLU A 175 38.01 -38.72 -6.40
CA GLU A 175 37.39 -38.49 -5.09
C GLU A 175 38.23 -37.55 -4.20
N SER A 176 39.56 -37.67 -4.30
CA SER A 176 40.50 -36.77 -3.62
C SER A 176 40.39 -35.31 -4.05
N VAL A 177 40.16 -35.03 -5.33
CA VAL A 177 40.01 -33.67 -5.88
C VAL A 177 38.65 -33.10 -5.49
N VAL A 178 37.59 -33.90 -5.58
CA VAL A 178 36.24 -33.49 -5.17
C VAL A 178 36.21 -33.14 -3.68
N HIS A 179 36.83 -33.96 -2.83
CA HIS A 179 36.95 -33.68 -1.41
C HIS A 179 37.70 -32.36 -1.13
N GLN A 180 38.79 -32.09 -1.87
CA GLN A 180 39.51 -30.81 -1.73
C GLN A 180 38.64 -29.61 -2.16
N LEU A 181 37.77 -29.77 -3.16
CA LEU A 181 36.89 -28.72 -3.65
C LEU A 181 35.71 -28.44 -2.69
N VAL A 182 35.05 -29.49 -2.20
CA VAL A 182 33.90 -29.38 -1.27
C VAL A 182 34.32 -28.87 0.11
N LYS A 183 35.51 -29.26 0.59
CA LYS A 183 36.07 -28.76 1.86
C LYS A 183 36.89 -27.48 1.71
N ALA A 184 36.98 -26.90 0.50
CA ALA A 184 37.64 -25.61 0.30
C ALA A 184 36.82 -24.50 0.96
N LYS A 185 37.48 -23.41 1.34
CA LYS A 185 36.83 -22.18 1.80
C LYS A 185 36.87 -21.13 0.70
N ILE A 186 35.74 -20.55 0.36
CA ILE A 186 35.62 -19.41 -0.55
C ILE A 186 35.98 -18.14 0.22
N ARG A 187 36.75 -17.25 -0.40
CA ARG A 187 37.07 -15.90 0.09
C ARG A 187 35.97 -14.91 -0.35
N PRO A 188 34.96 -14.62 0.50
CA PRO A 188 33.81 -13.80 0.10
C PRO A 188 34.22 -12.34 -0.17
N GLU A 189 35.40 -11.90 0.29
CA GLU A 189 35.90 -10.55 0.08
C GLU A 189 36.10 -10.24 -1.41
N GLN A 190 36.41 -11.27 -2.21
CA GLN A 190 36.56 -11.10 -3.66
C GLN A 190 35.21 -10.97 -4.40
N PHE A 191 34.08 -11.25 -3.74
CA PHE A 191 32.74 -11.24 -4.32
C PHE A 191 31.83 -10.10 -3.81
N VAL A 192 32.36 -9.23 -2.92
CA VAL A 192 31.58 -8.14 -2.28
C VAL A 192 31.01 -7.13 -3.28
N TYR A 193 31.71 -6.91 -4.39
CA TYR A 193 31.32 -5.97 -5.43
C TYR A 193 30.63 -6.64 -6.63
N GLY A 194 30.27 -7.91 -6.50
CA GLY A 194 29.72 -8.75 -7.57
C GLY A 194 30.69 -9.84 -8.00
N THR A 195 30.24 -10.69 -8.93
CA THR A 195 31.10 -11.69 -9.57
C THR A 195 32.14 -10.97 -10.44
N PRO A 196 33.44 -11.24 -10.25
CA PRO A 196 34.46 -10.67 -11.12
C PRO A 196 34.26 -11.14 -12.56
N ASP A 197 34.63 -10.33 -13.55
CA ASP A 197 34.56 -10.64 -14.99
C ASP A 197 35.67 -11.64 -15.40
N LEU A 198 35.77 -12.74 -14.66
CA LEU A 198 36.72 -13.82 -14.82
C LEU A 198 35.94 -15.11 -15.03
N ARG A 199 36.24 -15.84 -16.10
CA ARG A 199 35.61 -17.14 -16.33
C ARG A 199 36.23 -18.17 -15.41
N LEU A 200 35.46 -19.20 -15.04
CA LEU A 200 35.97 -20.29 -14.21
C LEU A 200 37.24 -20.95 -14.80
N ARG A 201 37.36 -20.97 -16.14
CA ARG A 201 38.55 -21.42 -16.86
C ARG A 201 39.81 -20.62 -16.52
N ASP A 202 39.70 -19.31 -16.42
CA ASP A 202 40.84 -18.44 -16.16
C ASP A 202 41.31 -18.59 -14.71
N ILE A 203 40.37 -18.84 -13.79
CA ILE A 203 40.63 -19.11 -12.38
C ILE A 203 41.23 -20.51 -12.19
N SER A 204 40.69 -21.54 -12.86
CA SER A 204 41.11 -22.93 -12.68
C SER A 204 42.49 -23.23 -13.29
N CYS A 205 42.89 -22.52 -14.33
CA CYS A 205 44.20 -22.70 -14.99
C CYS A 205 45.33 -21.86 -14.39
N SER A 206 45.05 -20.97 -13.43
CA SER A 206 46.07 -20.15 -12.75
C SER A 206 46.10 -20.42 -11.25
N GLN A 207 47.23 -20.93 -10.75
CA GLN A 207 47.41 -21.25 -9.33
C GLN A 207 47.21 -20.03 -8.42
N SER A 208 47.72 -18.86 -8.84
CA SER A 208 47.61 -17.62 -8.05
C SER A 208 46.19 -17.08 -7.99
N LEU A 209 45.39 -17.27 -9.05
CA LEU A 209 43.97 -16.91 -9.05
C LEU A 209 43.17 -17.90 -8.21
N LEU A 210 43.47 -19.19 -8.30
CA LEU A 210 42.80 -20.21 -7.50
C LEU A 210 42.98 -19.96 -5.99
N GLU A 211 44.19 -19.60 -5.54
CA GLU A 211 44.47 -19.24 -4.14
C GLU A 211 43.84 -17.91 -3.70
N ARG A 212 43.59 -17.01 -4.66
CA ARG A 212 42.94 -15.72 -4.41
C ARG A 212 41.44 -15.87 -4.13
N PHE A 213 40.78 -16.88 -4.69
CA PHE A 213 39.34 -17.13 -4.50
C PHE A 213 39.04 -18.27 -3.54
N LEU A 214 39.90 -19.29 -3.48
CA LEU A 214 39.70 -20.50 -2.69
C LEU A 214 40.89 -20.75 -1.73
N ILE A 215 40.57 -21.20 -0.52
CA ILE A 215 41.53 -21.65 0.50
C ILE A 215 41.33 -23.15 0.64
N PHE A 216 42.31 -23.94 0.23
CA PHE A 216 42.22 -25.39 0.31
C PHE A 216 42.68 -25.92 1.68
N PRO A 217 42.11 -27.04 2.16
CA PRO A 217 42.52 -27.65 3.43
C PRO A 217 43.92 -28.28 3.36
N SER A 218 44.38 -28.71 2.18
CA SER A 218 45.72 -29.28 1.98
C SER A 218 46.65 -28.33 1.23
N ARG A 219 47.95 -28.33 1.58
CA ARG A 219 49.02 -27.62 0.85
C ARG A 219 49.15 -28.07 -0.60
N HIS A 220 48.77 -29.32 -0.92
CA HIS A 220 48.76 -29.84 -2.28
C HIS A 220 47.37 -29.73 -2.96
N GLY A 221 46.36 -29.19 -2.26
CA GLY A 221 45.00 -29.07 -2.78
C GLY A 221 44.92 -28.16 -4.00
N VAL A 222 45.63 -27.02 -3.97
CA VAL A 222 45.73 -26.09 -5.11
C VAL A 222 46.26 -26.80 -6.35
N TYR A 223 47.35 -27.57 -6.22
CA TYR A 223 47.97 -28.28 -7.33
C TYR A 223 47.07 -29.41 -7.86
N ALA A 224 46.46 -30.19 -6.95
CA ALA A 224 45.55 -31.28 -7.32
C ALA A 224 44.35 -30.75 -8.11
N VAL A 225 43.71 -29.68 -7.62
CA VAL A 225 42.55 -29.06 -8.26
C VAL A 225 42.93 -28.36 -9.57
N HIS A 226 44.05 -27.65 -9.61
CA HIS A 226 44.59 -27.04 -10.84
C HIS A 226 44.84 -28.07 -11.94
N SER A 227 45.53 -29.18 -11.60
CA SER A 227 45.87 -30.25 -12.54
C SER A 227 44.64 -30.99 -13.08
N ALA A 228 43.55 -31.02 -12.32
CA ALA A 228 42.33 -31.74 -12.68
C ALA A 228 41.30 -30.84 -13.40
N LEU A 229 41.19 -29.56 -13.02
CA LEU A 229 40.22 -28.64 -13.61
C LEU A 229 40.72 -27.92 -14.86
N CYS A 230 42.01 -27.62 -14.98
CA CYS A 230 42.54 -26.89 -16.15
C CYS A 230 42.43 -27.67 -17.49
N PRO A 231 42.57 -29.01 -17.52
CA PRO A 231 42.38 -29.79 -18.75
C PRO A 231 40.92 -29.92 -19.21
N LEU A 232 39.94 -29.50 -18.39
CA LEU A 232 38.53 -29.67 -18.71
C LEU A 232 38.10 -28.80 -19.90
N LYS A 233 37.10 -29.29 -20.63
CA LYS A 233 36.50 -28.54 -21.74
C LYS A 233 35.72 -27.33 -21.20
N PRO A 234 35.65 -26.22 -21.95
CA PRO A 234 34.89 -25.04 -21.53
C PRO A 234 33.42 -25.34 -21.18
N SER A 235 32.76 -26.20 -21.96
CA SER A 235 31.36 -26.60 -21.70
C SER A 235 31.17 -27.39 -20.41
N GLN A 236 32.19 -28.14 -19.98
CA GLN A 236 32.16 -28.86 -18.71
C GLN A 236 32.34 -27.89 -17.54
N LEU A 237 33.23 -26.91 -17.67
CA LEU A 237 33.44 -25.86 -16.67
C LEU A 237 32.20 -24.98 -16.49
N GLU A 238 31.55 -24.58 -17.58
CA GLU A 238 30.28 -23.82 -17.52
C GLU A 238 29.17 -24.63 -16.84
N SER A 239 29.09 -25.93 -17.12
CA SER A 239 28.10 -26.81 -16.48
C SER A 239 28.37 -27.01 -14.98
N ILE A 240 29.64 -27.10 -14.57
CA ILE A 240 30.01 -27.14 -13.15
C ILE A 240 29.60 -25.84 -12.46
N GLU A 241 29.85 -24.70 -13.09
CA GLU A 241 29.47 -23.38 -12.57
C GLU A 241 27.93 -23.26 -12.42
N GLU A 242 27.17 -23.65 -13.45
CA GLU A 242 25.71 -23.66 -13.41
C GLU A 242 25.17 -24.58 -12.30
N LYS A 243 25.74 -25.79 -12.19
CA LYS A 243 25.32 -26.75 -11.16
C LYS A 243 25.67 -26.28 -9.76
N PHE A 244 26.82 -25.64 -9.59
CA PHE A 244 27.22 -25.01 -8.35
C PHE A 244 26.23 -23.91 -7.94
N TYR A 245 25.89 -22.98 -8.83
CA TYR A 245 24.89 -21.94 -8.53
C TYR A 245 23.49 -22.51 -8.22
N ALA A 246 23.10 -23.60 -8.88
CA ALA A 246 21.81 -24.26 -8.62
C ALA A 246 21.73 -24.92 -7.24
N ASP A 247 22.86 -25.42 -6.73
CA ASP A 247 22.94 -26.17 -5.47
C ASP A 247 23.35 -25.29 -4.27
N VAL A 248 23.67 -24.01 -4.48
CA VAL A 248 23.97 -23.03 -3.43
C VAL A 248 22.69 -22.55 -2.73
N ASP A 249 22.69 -22.57 -1.39
CA ASP A 249 21.67 -21.99 -0.53
C ASP A 249 22.22 -20.79 0.25
N MET A 250 21.82 -19.58 -0.15
CA MET A 250 22.26 -18.35 0.52
C MET A 250 21.72 -18.19 1.95
N PHE A 251 20.65 -18.90 2.33
CA PHE A 251 20.12 -18.82 3.70
C PHE A 251 21.05 -19.50 4.72
N LYS A 252 21.86 -20.47 4.30
CA LYS A 252 22.87 -21.11 5.15
C LYS A 252 24.04 -20.18 5.53
N LEU A 253 24.17 -19.02 4.88
CA LEU A 253 25.13 -17.98 5.26
C LEU A 253 24.68 -17.16 6.49
N LEU A 254 23.40 -17.19 6.85
CA LEU A 254 22.83 -16.44 7.97
C LEU A 254 23.37 -16.84 9.36
N PRO A 255 23.51 -18.14 9.71
CA PRO A 255 24.02 -18.55 11.02
C PRO A 255 25.54 -18.36 11.23
N MET A 256 26.28 -17.90 10.20
CA MET A 256 27.73 -17.69 10.28
C MET A 256 28.12 -16.33 10.89
N VAL A 257 27.15 -15.64 11.53
CA VAL A 257 27.29 -14.37 12.25
C VAL A 257 26.76 -14.50 13.68
#